data_AF-A0A379TA89-F1
#
_entry.id   AF-A0A379TA89-F1
#
_cell.length_a   1.000
_cell.length_b   1.000
_cell.length_c   1.000
_cell.angle_alpha   90.00
_cell.angle_beta   90.00
_cell.angle_gamma   90.00
#
_symmetry.space_group_name_H-M   'P 1'
#
loop_
_entity.id
_entity.type
_entity.pdbx_description
1 polymer ?
#
loop_
_entity_poly.entity_id
_entity_poly.type
_entity_poly.pdbx_seq_one_letter_code
_entity_poly.pdbx_strand_id
1 'polypeptide(L)' 'MKAAIERRMEILEVITRQGKARVEDLAERFNVSSVTIRSDLSFLEKKWIHRQIAWFSYPECWRNC' A
#
# COMPACT_ATOMS: atom_id res chain seq x y z
N MET A 1 -8.11 17.56 0.03
CA MET A 1 -8.07 16.18 -0.48
C MET A 1 -6.82 16.02 -1.32
N LYS A 2 -5.85 15.19 -0.92
CA LYS A 2 -4.72 14.83 -1.79
C LYS A 2 -5.23 14.00 -2.96
N ALA A 3 -4.69 14.17 -4.16
CA ALA A 3 -5.09 13.38 -5.31
C ALA A 3 -4.67 11.91 -5.11
N ALA A 4 -5.45 10.97 -5.65
CA ALA A 4 -5.15 9.54 -5.50
C ALA A 4 -3.78 9.16 -6.10
N ILE A 5 -3.31 9.91 -7.11
CA ILE A 5 -1.98 9.72 -7.71
C ILE A 5 -0.86 10.10 -6.73
N GLU A 6 -0.98 11.26 -6.08
CA GLU A 6 0.01 11.75 -5.10
C GLU A 6 0.11 10.79 -3.91
N ARG A 7 -1.05 10.36 -3.38
CA ARG A 7 -1.10 9.37 -2.29
C ARG A 7 -0.38 8.08 -2.66
N ARG A 8 -0.59 7.57 -3.88
CA ARG A 8 0.07 6.35 -4.37
C ARG A 8 1.59 6.51 -4.46
N MET A 9 2.09 7.66 -4.91
CA MET A 9 3.53 7.94 -4.94
C MET A 9 4.12 7.98 -3.53
N GLU A 10 3.45 8.65 -2.58
CA GLU A 10 3.91 8.69 -1.18
C GLU A 10 3.89 7.30 -0.53
N ILE A 11 2.85 6.50 -0.76
CA ILE A 11 2.77 5.11 -0.29
C ILE A 11 3.97 4.31 -0.82
N LEU A 12 4.30 4.47 -2.11
CA LEU A 12 5.44 3.82 -2.72
C LEU A 12 6.77 4.26 -2.11
N GLU A 13 6.94 5.56 -1.84
CA GLU A 13 8.14 6.09 -1.18
C GLU A 13 8.31 5.50 0.23
N VAL A 14 7.22 5.45 1.02
CA VAL A 14 7.23 4.88 2.37
C VAL A 14 7.64 3.42 2.35
N ILE A 15 7.03 2.63 1.46
CA ILE A 15 7.35 1.21 1.29
C ILE A 15 8.80 1.02 0.84
N THR A 16 9.27 1.84 -0.11
CA THR A 16 10.63 1.73 -0.64
C THR A 16 11.67 2.09 0.43
N ARG A 17 11.39 3.09 1.27
CA ARG A 17 12.30 3.52 2.34
C ARG A 17 12.30 2.57 3.54
N GLN A 18 11.15 1.99 3.89
CA GLN A 18 11.00 1.13 5.08
C GLN A 18 11.09 -0.37 4.77
N GLY A 19 11.00 -0.77 3.49
CA GLY A 19 10.94 -2.15 3.03
C GLY A 19 9.59 -2.86 3.30
N LYS A 20 8.80 -2.37 4.26
CA LYS A 20 7.48 -2.88 4.64
C LYS A 20 6.62 -1.75 5.22
N ALA A 21 5.31 -1.86 5.08
CA ALA A 21 4.34 -0.95 5.71
C ALA A 21 3.04 -1.71 6.01
N ARG A 22 2.37 -1.36 7.11
CA ARG A 22 1.03 -1.89 7.45
C ARG A 22 -0.05 -1.06 6.77
N VAL A 23 -1.16 -1.69 6.41
CA VAL A 23 -2.29 -1.00 5.77
C VAL A 23 -2.95 -0.04 6.75
N GLU A 24 -3.10 -0.46 8.02
CA GLU A 24 -3.66 0.35 9.10
C GLU A 24 -2.88 1.66 9.27
N ASP A 25 -1.55 1.58 9.39
CA ASP A 25 -0.68 2.76 9.56
C ASP A 25 -0.79 3.73 8.37
N LEU A 26 -0.88 3.21 7.14
CA LEU A 26 -1.07 4.02 5.94
C LEU A 26 -2.48 4.65 5.91
N ALA A 27 -3.50 3.90 6.31
CA ALA A 27 -4.88 4.37 6.36
C ALA A 27 -5.03 5.55 7.32
N GLU A 28 -4.48 5.43 8.53
CA GLU A 28 -4.43 6.50 9.52
C GLU A 28 -3.62 7.70 9.02
N ARG A 29 -2.42 7.47 8.47
CA ARG A 29 -1.53 8.53 7.98
C ARG A 29 -2.14 9.34 6.84
N PHE A 30 -2.86 8.70 5.93
CA PHE A 30 -3.49 9.37 4.80
C PHE A 30 -4.95 9.76 5.07
N ASN A 31 -5.47 9.46 6.27
CA ASN A 31 -6.87 9.68 6.66
C ASN A 31 -7.86 9.10 5.64
N VAL A 32 -7.63 7.85 5.23
CA VAL A 32 -8.47 7.10 4.30
C VAL A 32 -8.78 5.72 4.86
N SER A 33 -9.73 5.00 4.27
CA SER A 33 -10.05 3.64 4.70
C SER A 33 -8.93 2.65 4.33
N SER A 34 -8.80 1.57 5.11
CA SER A 34 -7.93 0.42 4.79
C SER A 34 -8.25 -0.16 3.41
N VAL A 35 -9.53 -0.17 3.01
CA VAL A 35 -10.00 -0.60 1.69
C VAL A 35 -9.43 0.30 0.57
N THR A 36 -9.36 1.61 0.79
CA THR A 36 -8.78 2.56 -0.17
C THR A 36 -7.28 2.29 -0.34
N ILE A 37 -6.55 2.11 0.76
CA ILE A 37 -5.12 1.78 0.72
C ILE A 37 -4.89 0.43 0.01
N ARG A 38 -5.69 -0.60 0.30
CA ARG A 38 -5.60 -1.89 -0.41
C ARG A 38 -5.83 -1.73 -1.90
N SER A 39 -6.82 -0.94 -2.31
CA SER A 39 -7.08 -0.65 -3.72
C SER A 39 -5.91 0.06 -4.40
N ASP A 40 -5.31 1.06 -3.72
CA ASP A 40 -4.13 1.77 -4.20
C ASP A 40 -2.92 0.84 -4.32
N LEU A 41 -2.70 -0.02 -3.33
CA LEU A 41 -1.61 -1.01 -3.33
C LEU A 41 -1.83 -2.07 -4.41
N SER A 42 -3.05 -2.57 -4.63
CA SER A 42 -3.36 -3.47 -5.76
C SER A 42 -3.15 -2.79 -7.11
N PHE A 43 -3.41 -1.48 -7.22
CA PHE A 43 -3.12 -0.71 -8.43
C PHE A 43 -1.61 -0.58 -8.66
N LEU A 44 -0.84 -0.37 -7.60
CA LEU A 44 0.63 -0.34 -7.66
C LEU A 44 1.19 -1.72 -8.01
N GLU A 45 0.76 -2.80 -7.36
CA GLU A 45 1.19 -4.18 -7.67
C GLU A 45 1.02 -4.49 -9.15
N LYS A 46 -0.16 -4.21 -9.72
CA LYS A 46 -0.43 -4.43 -11.16
C LYS A 46 0.54 -3.68 -12.07
N LYS A 47 1.00 -2.49 -11.68
CA LYS A 47 1.99 -1.72 -12.45
C LYS A 47 3.43 -2.19 -12.25
N TRP A 48 3.75 -2.82 -11.11
CA TRP A 48 5.13 -3.12 -10.71
C TRP A 48 5.46 -4.62 -10.59
N ILE A 49 4.58 -5.51 -11.05
CA ILE A 49 4.73 -7.00 -11.08
C ILE A 49 6.06 -7.52 -11.70
N HIS A 50 6.89 -6.67 -12.29
CA HIS A 50 8.19 -7.05 -12.84
C HIS A 50 9.41 -6.89 -11.92
N ARG A 51 9.28 -6.36 -10.70
CA ARG A 51 10.46 -6.18 -9.82
C ARG A 51 10.18 -6.60 -8.39
N GLN A 52 10.62 -7.83 -8.08
CA GLN A 52 10.87 -8.42 -6.76
C GLN A 52 10.38 -7.60 -5.56
N ILE A 53 9.18 -7.89 -5.06
CA ILE A 53 8.89 -7.64 -3.65
C ILE A 53 8.05 -8.80 -3.13
N ALA A 54 8.59 -9.48 -2.12
CA ALA A 54 7.97 -10.58 -1.39
C ALA A 54 6.79 -10.07 -0.52
N TRP A 55 5.76 -9.54 -1.14
CA TRP A 55 4.51 -9.10 -0.49
C TRP A 55 3.67 -10.25 0.10
N PHE A 56 4.08 -11.49 -0.13
CA PHE A 56 3.29 -12.69 0.19
C PHE A 56 3.60 -13.35 1.54
N SER A 57 4.52 -12.84 2.35
CA SER A 57 4.89 -13.53 3.60
C SER A 57 4.06 -13.16 4.84
N TYR A 58 2.89 -12.52 4.68
CA TYR A 58 1.87 -12.42 5.73
C TYR A 58 0.47 -12.65 5.13
N PRO A 59 0.09 -13.91 4.86
CA PRO A 59 -1.19 -14.26 4.23
C PRO A 59 -2.44 -13.94 5.08
N GLU A 60 -2.29 -13.44 6.31
CA GLU A 60 -3.38 -13.41 7.29
C GLU A 60 -3.93 -12.01 7.60
N CYS A 61 -3.15 -10.95 7.35
CA CYS A 61 -3.56 -9.59 7.78
C CYS A 61 -4.26 -8.77 6.69
N TRP A 62 -4.12 -9.13 5.41
CA TRP A 62 -4.52 -8.23 4.32
C TRP A 62 -5.91 -8.48 3.74
N ARG A 63 -6.47 -9.69 3.91
CA ARG A 63 -7.77 -10.06 3.33
C ARG A 63 -8.94 -10.03 4.29
N ASN A 64 -8.73 -9.96 5.61
CA ASN A 64 -9.81 -10.20 6.58
C ASN A 64 -9.94 -9.17 7.73
N CYS A 65 -9.49 -7.93 7.52
CA CYS A 65 -9.84 -6.77 8.37
C CYS A 65 -10.22 -5.56 7.51
#